data_AF-A0A5R9PZ57-F1
#
_entry.id   AF-A0A5R9PZ57-F1
#
_cell.length_a   1.000
_cell.length_b   1.000
_cell.length_c   1.000
_cell.angle_alpha   90.00
_cell.angle_beta   90.00
_cell.angle_gamma   90.00
#
_symmetry.space_group_name_H-M   'P 1'
#
loop_
_entity.id
_entity.type
_entity.pdbx_description
1 polymer ?
#
loop_
_entity_poly.entity_id
_entity_poly.type
_entity_poly.pdbx_seq_one_letter_code
_entity_poly.pdbx_strand_id
1 'polypeptide(L)'
;MLWVDDNLKLQAESEFLIRLQVEQDGPFEIKSAKIDGKSMNMGYIPLFFSQLNKDTYIAQGIVGACDTDDMVWQIVIDYSIDDVVKQISLTLPMI
;
A
#
# COMPACT_ATOMS: atom_id res chain seq x y z
N MET A 1 1.68 11.66 0.68
CA MET A 1 2.64 10.88 -0.11
C MET A 1 2.54 9.41 0.28
N LEU A 2 2.50 8.47 -0.68
CA LEU A 2 2.52 7.02 -0.42
C LEU A 2 3.84 6.48 -0.97
N TRP A 3 4.60 5.74 -0.16
CA TRP A 3 5.86 5.13 -0.58
C TRP A 3 6.15 3.83 0.16
N VAL A 4 7.07 3.06 -0.42
CA VAL A 4 7.72 1.89 0.17
C VAL A 4 9.21 2.20 0.28
N ASP A 5 9.96 1.48 1.12
CA ASP A 5 11.39 1.75 1.30
C ASP A 5 12.16 1.72 -0.05
N ASP A 6 12.98 2.73 -0.32
CA ASP A 6 13.62 2.97 -1.62
C ASP A 6 14.61 1.88 -2.07
N ASN A 7 15.05 1.02 -1.14
CA ASN A 7 15.95 -0.12 -1.40
C ASN A 7 15.22 -1.46 -1.45
N LEU A 8 13.89 -1.46 -1.52
CA LEU A 8 13.11 -2.68 -1.48
C LEU A 8 13.25 -3.44 -2.80
N LYS A 9 14.12 -4.45 -2.81
CA LYS A 9 13.98 -5.57 -3.73
C LYS A 9 12.81 -6.39 -3.21
N LEU A 10 11.65 -6.27 -3.85
CA LEU A 10 10.48 -7.05 -3.48
C LEU A 10 10.75 -8.52 -3.74
N GLN A 11 11.23 -9.19 -2.69
CA GLN A 11 11.32 -10.63 -2.68
C GLN A 11 9.96 -11.18 -2.30
N ALA A 12 9.55 -12.19 -3.05
CA ALA A 12 8.50 -13.09 -2.65
C ALA A 12 8.59 -13.46 -1.16
N GLU A 13 7.45 -13.49 -0.50
CA GLU A 13 7.32 -13.99 0.87
C GLU A 13 8.18 -13.22 1.90
N SER A 14 8.62 -12.02 1.53
CA SER A 14 9.36 -11.12 2.41
C SER A 14 8.50 -9.95 2.84
N GLU A 15 8.53 -9.66 4.15
CA GLU A 15 7.81 -8.53 4.71
C GLU A 15 8.48 -7.21 4.30
N PHE A 16 7.65 -6.20 4.04
CA PHE A 16 8.10 -4.85 3.75
C PHE A 16 7.21 -3.80 4.41
N LEU A 17 7.78 -2.62 4.63
CA LEU A 17 7.08 -1.51 5.25
C LEU A 17 6.50 -0.58 4.20
N ILE A 18 5.24 -0.20 4.41
CA ILE A 18 4.51 0.75 3.58
C ILE A 18 4.24 1.97 4.44
N ARG A 19 4.57 3.15 3.93
CA ARG A 19 4.37 4.42 4.63
C ARG A 19 3.45 5.33 3.85
N LEU A 20 2.49 5.90 4.56
CA LEU A 20 1.55 6.88 4.05
C LEU A 20 1.69 8.15 4.88
N GLN A 21 2.11 9.24 4.25
CA GLN A 21 2.14 10.57 4.84
C GLN A 21 0.96 11.40 4.35
N VAL A 22 0.30 12.08 5.26
CA VAL A 22 -0.89 12.89 5.02
C VAL A 22 -0.62 14.28 5.57
N GLU A 23 -0.24 15.22 4.71
CA GLU A 23 0.02 16.61 5.09
C GLU A 23 -1.28 17.42 4.99
N GLN A 24 -2.14 17.36 6.01
CA GLN A 24 -3.37 18.18 6.05
C GLN A 24 -3.97 18.25 7.46
N ASP A 25 -4.63 19.38 7.75
CA ASP A 25 -5.18 19.71 9.08
C ASP A 25 -6.65 19.29 9.29
N GLY A 26 -7.22 18.48 8.38
CA GLY A 26 -8.60 17.98 8.45
C GLY A 26 -8.71 16.53 8.97
N PRO A 27 -9.91 16.07 9.39
CA PRO A 27 -10.17 14.68 9.71
C PRO A 27 -9.79 13.76 8.56
N PHE A 28 -8.84 12.87 8.83
CA PHE A 28 -8.36 11.84 7.92
C PHE A 28 -8.72 10.46 8.45
N GLU A 29 -9.23 9.60 7.58
CA GLU A 29 -9.54 8.21 7.92
C GLU A 29 -9.19 7.29 6.76
N ILE A 30 -8.50 6.18 7.05
CA ILE A 30 -8.27 5.11 6.08
C ILE A 30 -9.51 4.22 6.09
N LYS A 31 -10.23 4.17 4.97
CA LYS A 31 -11.44 3.36 4.80
C LYS A 31 -11.12 1.94 4.39
N SER A 32 -10.12 1.77 3.52
CA SER A 32 -9.65 0.47 3.05
C SER A 32 -8.20 0.57 2.60
N ALA A 33 -7.43 -0.49 2.77
CA ALA A 33 -6.10 -0.61 2.19
C ALA A 33 -5.81 -2.05 1.82
N LYS A 34 -5.21 -2.25 0.64
CA LYS A 34 -4.93 -3.58 0.12
C LYS A 34 -3.75 -3.58 -0.85
N ILE A 35 -3.09 -4.72 -0.98
CA ILE A 35 -2.23 -5.04 -2.11
C ILE A 35 -3.08 -5.83 -3.11
N ASP A 36 -3.11 -5.39 -4.36
CA ASP A 36 -3.93 -5.95 -5.43
C ASP A 36 -3.05 -6.40 -6.60
N GLY A 37 -3.40 -7.53 -7.21
CA GLY A 37 -2.74 -8.05 -8.40
C GLY A 37 -3.26 -7.32 -9.64
N LYS A 38 -2.48 -6.41 -10.21
CA LYS A 38 -2.92 -5.59 -11.35
C LYS A 38 -3.15 -6.41 -12.62
N SER A 39 -2.34 -7.45 -12.85
CA SER A 39 -2.36 -8.25 -14.08
C SER A 39 -3.06 -9.59 -13.94
N MET A 40 -3.21 -10.14 -12.73
CA MET A 40 -3.84 -11.43 -12.48
C MET A 40 -4.81 -11.35 -11.31
N ASN A 41 -6.03 -11.87 -11.50
CA ASN A 41 -7.10 -11.90 -10.49
C ASN A 41 -6.82 -12.98 -9.42
N MET A 42 -5.75 -12.77 -8.64
CA MET A 42 -5.29 -13.69 -7.59
C MET A 42 -5.81 -13.31 -6.19
N GLY A 43 -6.79 -12.41 -6.14
CA GLY A 43 -7.27 -11.82 -4.90
C GLY A 43 -6.43 -10.62 -4.46
N TYR A 44 -6.67 -10.17 -3.23
CA TYR A 44 -5.98 -9.05 -2.63
C TYR A 44 -5.53 -9.39 -1.21
N ILE A 45 -4.48 -8.71 -0.75
CA ILE A 45 -3.94 -8.85 0.59
C ILE A 45 -4.34 -7.60 1.38
N PRO A 46 -5.18 -7.70 2.42
CA PRO A 46 -5.57 -6.54 3.21
C PRO A 46 -4.37 -5.95 3.96
N LEU A 47 -4.30 -4.62 4.01
CA LEU A 47 -3.28 -3.88 4.74
C LEU A 47 -3.91 -3.17 5.93
N PHE A 48 -3.25 -3.25 7.08
CA PHE A 48 -3.69 -2.61 8.31
C PHE A 48 -2.69 -1.53 8.69
N PHE A 49 -3.09 -0.27 8.51
CA PHE A 49 -2.27 0.87 8.87
C PHE A 49 -2.44 1.21 10.35
N SER A 50 -1.31 1.47 11.00
CA SER A 50 -1.23 2.04 12.33
C SER A 50 -0.62 3.44 12.24
N GLN A 51 -1.10 4.37 13.08
CA GLN A 51 -0.54 5.72 13.11
C GLN A 51 0.84 5.69 13.79
N LEU A 52 1.89 6.08 13.06
CA LEU A 52 3.25 6.15 13.58
C LEU A 52 3.52 7.51 14.25
N ASN A 53 3.01 8.59 13.66
CA ASN A 53 3.07 9.95 14.19
C ASN A 53 1.89 10.77 13.63
N LYS A 54 1.82 12.09 13.94
CA LYS A 54 0.71 12.97 13.56
C LYS A 54 0.26 12.77 12.10
N ASP A 55 1.22 12.74 11.19
CA ASP A 55 0.96 12.81 9.76
C ASP A 55 1.41 11.54 9.01
N THR A 56 1.94 10.52 9.72
CA THR A 56 2.50 9.31 9.11
C THR A 56 1.82 8.05 9.64
N TYR A 57 1.41 7.20 8.71
CA TYR A 57 0.86 5.88 8.97
C TYR A 57 1.80 4.82 8.39
N ILE A 58 1.86 3.67 9.07
CA ILE A 58 2.70 2.55 8.68
C ILE A 58 1.89 1.25 8.67
N ALA A 59 2.12 0.44 7.64
CA ALA A 59 1.60 -0.92 7.53
C ALA A 59 2.74 -1.86 7.13
N GLN A 60 2.58 -3.13 7.48
CA GLN A 60 3.43 -4.20 6.99
C GLN A 60 2.69 -4.96 5.88
N GLY A 61 3.38 -5.17 4.77
CA GLY A 61 2.89 -5.94 3.63
C GLY A 61 3.78 -7.14 3.36
N ILE A 62 3.19 -8.19 2.79
CA ILE A 62 3.90 -9.34 2.23
C ILE A 62 3.23 -9.65 0.89
N VAL A 63 4.01 -9.99 -0.13
CA VAL A 63 3.49 -10.45 -1.42
C VAL A 63 3.95 -11.86 -1.69
N GLY A 64 3.10 -12.67 -2.32
CA GLY A 64 3.45 -14.05 -2.69
C GLY A 64 4.49 -14.10 -3.82
N ALA A 65 5.22 -15.20 -3.90
CA ALA A 65 6.10 -15.50 -5.03
C ALA A 65 5.31 -15.51 -6.33
N CYS A 66 5.89 -14.91 -7.37
CA CYS A 66 5.40 -15.09 -8.71
C CYS A 66 6.55 -15.47 -9.65
N ASP A 67 6.42 -16.64 -10.26
CA ASP A 67 7.38 -17.19 -11.23
C ASP A 67 7.12 -16.68 -12.67
N THR A 68 6.24 -15.70 -12.85
CA THR A 68 5.93 -15.12 -14.16
C THR A 68 6.22 -13.62 -14.19
N ASP A 69 7.01 -13.20 -15.18
CA ASP A 69 7.45 -11.82 -15.43
C ASP A 69 6.29 -10.80 -15.57
N ASP A 70 5.07 -11.26 -15.81
CA ASP A 70 3.88 -10.43 -16.04
C ASP A 70 3.15 -10.00 -14.76
N MET A 71 3.55 -10.48 -13.56
CA MET A 71 2.81 -10.16 -12.34
C MET A 71 3.23 -8.80 -11.75
N VAL A 72 2.28 -7.86 -11.73
CA VAL A 72 2.48 -6.51 -11.18
C VAL A 72 1.58 -6.33 -9.97
N TRP A 73 2.19 -6.13 -8.80
CA TRP A 73 1.48 -5.77 -7.58
C TRP A 73 1.27 -4.25 -7.50
N GLN A 74 0.15 -3.84 -6.91
CA GLN A 74 -0.08 -2.44 -6.55
C GLN A 74 -0.68 -2.33 -5.15
N ILE A 75 -0.28 -1.32 -4.41
CA ILE A 75 -0.97 -0.91 -3.19
C ILE A 75 -2.11 0.01 -3.58
N VAL A 76 -3.30 -0.21 -3.04
CA VAL A 76 -4.48 0.64 -3.20
C VAL A 76 -4.97 1.03 -1.82
N ILE A 77 -5.17 2.33 -1.59
CA ILE A 77 -5.67 2.87 -0.32
C ILE A 77 -6.84 3.79 -0.63
N ASP A 78 -8.00 3.46 -0.05
CA ASP A 78 -9.16 4.34 0.02
C ASP A 78 -9.14 5.09 1.35
N TYR A 79 -9.23 6.40 1.28
CA TYR A 79 -9.19 7.26 2.46
C TYR A 79 -10.19 8.40 2.31
N SER A 80 -10.67 8.95 3.42
CA SER A 80 -11.50 10.15 3.43
C SER A 80 -10.76 11.32 4.05
N ILE A 81 -10.94 12.50 3.46
CA ILE A 81 -10.57 13.79 4.05
C ILE A 81 -11.85 14.62 4.07
N ASP A 82 -12.26 15.12 5.23
CA ASP A 82 -13.51 15.89 5.37
C ASP A 82 -14.71 15.15 4.76
N ASP A 83 -14.83 13.85 5.04
CA ASP A 83 -15.83 12.91 4.49
C ASP A 83 -15.80 12.71 2.95
N VAL A 84 -14.86 13.33 2.24
CA VAL A 84 -14.65 13.11 0.81
C VAL A 84 -13.72 11.92 0.60
N VAL A 85 -14.27 10.82 0.08
CA VAL A 85 -13.51 9.61 -0.24
C VAL A 85 -12.63 9.84 -1.47
N LYS A 86 -11.36 9.46 -1.34
CA LYS A 86 -10.31 9.51 -2.36
C LYS A 86 -9.57 8.18 -2.38
N GLN A 87 -8.95 7.88 -3.52
CA GLN A 87 -8.11 6.70 -3.70
C GLN A 87 -6.70 7.13 -4.11
N ILE A 88 -5.70 6.45 -3.58
CA ILE A 88 -4.32 6.53 -4.05
C ILE A 88 -3.82 5.11 -4.33
N SER A 89 -2.98 4.96 -5.35
CA SER A 89 -2.30 3.70 -5.62
C SER A 89 -0.82 3.88 -5.91
N LEU A 90 -0.05 2.87 -5.55
CA LEU A 90 1.39 2.78 -5.82
C LEU A 90 1.69 1.44 -6.47
N THR A 91 2.21 1.45 -7.69
CA THR A 91 2.70 0.23 -8.34
C THR A 91 4.01 -0.18 -7.71
N LEU A 92 4.13 -1.45 -7.36
CA LEU A 92 5.29 -2.02 -6.72
C LEU A 92 6.30 -2.46 -7.80
N PRO A 93 7.57 -2.03 -7.71
CA PRO A 93 8.61 -2.45 -8.65
C PRO A 93 9.04 -3.89 -8.32
N MET A 94 8.52 -4.86 -9.06
CA MET A 94 9.06 -6.22 -9.05
C MET A 94 10.41 -6.21 -9.78
N ILE A 95 11.43 -6.88 -9.21
CA ILE A 95 12.76 -7.07 -9.81
C ILE A 95 12.97 -8.56 -10.03
#